data_AF-A0AAD6KID0-F1
#
_entry.id   AF-A0AAD6KID0-F1
#
_cell.length_a   1.000
_cell.length_b   1.000
_cell.length_c   1.000
_cell.angle_alpha   90.00
_cell.angle_beta   90.00
_cell.angle_gamma   90.00
#
_symmetry.space_group_name_H-M   'P 1'
#
loop_
_entity.id
_entity.type
_entity.pdbx_description
1 polymer ?
#
loop_
_entity_poly.entity_id
_entity_poly.type
_entity_poly.pdbx_seq_one_letter_code
_entity_poly.pdbx_strand_id
1 'polypeptide(L)'
;MGTLINSLPDLPLFLSFFLTIYLSAHFLVFRNWCPKIRPEAASCLISIFHGTPAVFLATHALFTNPNRGFSSLNTKTEASVLDFSISYFLMDLIHYLIFSPSDILFIGHHLATLFVFVTCRYLVARGAYAVLMLLILAEVTSACQNAWTLANARRIDVQFAAKVV
;
A
#
# COMPACT_ATOMS: atom_id res chain seq x y z
N MET A 1 -10.80 -20.03 32.09
CA MET A 1 -9.64 -19.14 32.16
C MET A 1 -8.98 -19.11 30.78
N GLY A 2 -9.52 -18.29 29.88
CA GLY A 2 -9.01 -18.10 28.51
C GLY A 2 -8.90 -16.59 28.30
N THR A 3 -7.67 -16.12 28.14
CA THR A 3 -7.30 -14.70 28.10
C THR A 3 -8.02 -13.97 26.96
N LEU A 4 -8.94 -13.07 27.32
CA LEU A 4 -9.39 -11.94 26.50
C LEU A 4 -8.21 -11.00 26.26
N ILE A 5 -7.29 -11.38 25.38
CA ILE A 5 -6.45 -10.39 24.70
C ILE A 5 -7.33 -9.89 23.56
N ASN A 6 -8.02 -8.78 23.79
CA ASN A 6 -8.66 -8.06 22.69
C ASN A 6 -7.54 -7.66 21.72
N SER A 7 -7.42 -8.36 20.60
CA SER A 7 -6.50 -7.97 19.54
C SER A 7 -6.91 -6.57 19.06
N LEU A 8 -5.93 -5.67 18.92
CA LEU A 8 -6.14 -4.37 18.30
C LEU A 8 -6.78 -4.60 16.91
N PRO A 9 -7.78 -3.78 16.50
CA PRO A 9 -8.32 -3.88 15.16
C PRO A 9 -7.21 -3.66 14.12
N ASP A 10 -7.18 -4.51 13.08
CA ASP A 10 -6.13 -4.52 12.05
C ASP A 10 -5.97 -3.16 11.37
N LEU A 11 -7.08 -2.51 10.98
CA LEU A 11 -7.06 -1.26 10.22
C LEU A 11 -6.30 -0.11 10.93
N PRO A 12 -6.65 0.34 12.14
CA PRO A 12 -5.90 1.40 12.83
C PRO A 12 -4.45 1.02 13.15
N LEU A 13 -4.18 -0.27 13.38
CA LEU A 13 -2.81 -0.78 13.58
C LEU A 13 -1.99 -0.60 12.30
N PHE A 14 -2.47 -1.07 11.15
CA PHE A 14 -1.79 -0.94 9.87
C PHE A 14 -1.69 0.53 9.42
N LEU A 15 -2.70 1.35 9.68
CA LEU A 15 -2.63 2.78 9.36
C LEU A 15 -1.53 3.47 10.17
N SER A 16 -1.41 3.15 11.46
CA SER A 16 -0.34 3.67 12.33
C SER A 16 1.04 3.17 11.86
N PHE A 17 1.13 1.94 11.38
CA PHE A 17 2.34 1.38 10.77
C PHE A 17 2.77 2.18 9.52
N PHE A 18 1.87 2.39 8.55
CA PHE A 18 2.19 3.17 7.35
C PHE A 18 2.50 4.64 7.64
N LEU A 19 1.78 5.25 8.59
CA LEU A 19 2.10 6.61 9.05
C LEU A 19 3.51 6.67 9.64
N THR A 20 3.89 5.69 10.47
CA THR A 20 5.22 5.63 11.08
C THR A 20 6.31 5.48 10.01
N ILE A 21 6.10 4.64 9.00
CA ILE A 21 7.04 4.49 7.88
C ILE A 21 7.11 5.80 7.09
N TYR A 22 5.99 6.42 6.75
CA TYR A 22 5.95 7.67 6.00
C TYR A 22 6.73 8.78 6.71
N LEU A 23 6.47 8.98 8.01
CA LEU A 23 7.18 9.99 8.81
C LEU A 23 8.67 9.66 8.94
N SER A 24 9.01 8.39 9.17
CA SER A 24 10.42 7.96 9.23
C SER A 24 11.12 8.16 7.88
N ALA A 25 10.45 7.86 6.78
CA ALA A 25 10.95 8.08 5.43
C ALA A 25 11.25 9.57 5.20
N HIS A 26 10.27 10.42 5.52
CA HIS A 26 10.35 11.85 5.30
C HIS A 26 11.40 12.55 6.17
N PHE A 27 11.42 12.26 7.48
CA PHE A 27 12.24 12.97 8.47
C PHE A 27 13.60 12.32 8.75
N LEU A 28 13.75 11.01 8.53
CA LEU A 28 14.97 10.27 8.88
C LEU A 28 15.69 9.75 7.63
N VAL A 29 15.02 8.97 6.78
CA VAL A 29 15.65 8.28 5.64
C VAL A 29 16.05 9.28 4.56
N PHE A 30 15.11 10.14 4.12
CA PHE A 30 15.32 11.11 3.05
C PHE A 30 15.65 12.52 3.57
N ARG A 31 16.08 12.63 4.83
CA ARG A 31 16.37 13.92 5.49
C ARG A 31 17.40 14.81 4.78
N ASN A 32 18.25 14.20 3.94
CA ASN A 32 19.31 14.88 3.18
C ASN A 32 18.92 15.14 1.71
N TRP A 33 17.71 14.78 1.29
CA TRP A 33 17.21 15.04 -0.07
C TRP A 33 16.58 16.43 -0.14
N CYS A 34 16.36 16.95 -1.35
CA CYS A 34 15.65 18.20 -1.55
C CYS A 34 14.26 18.14 -0.90
N PRO A 35 13.87 19.12 -0.04
CA PRO A 35 12.57 19.11 0.63
C PRO A 35 11.36 18.97 -0.32
N LYS A 36 11.49 19.41 -1.57
CA LYS A 36 10.44 19.29 -2.59
C LYS A 36 10.21 17.85 -3.05
N ILE A 37 11.23 16.99 -2.97
CA ILE A 37 11.21 15.59 -3.47
C ILE A 37 10.96 14.59 -2.33
N ARG A 38 11.23 14.97 -1.07
CA ARG A 38 11.06 14.09 0.09
C ARG A 38 9.65 13.49 0.23
N PRO A 39 8.54 14.22 0.02
CA PRO A 39 7.21 13.62 0.11
C PRO A 39 7.04 12.48 -0.89
N GLU A 40 7.43 12.68 -2.15
CA GLU A 40 7.35 11.66 -3.20
C GLU A 40 8.22 10.45 -2.88
N ALA A 41 9.44 10.68 -2.40
CA ALA A 41 10.32 9.59 -1.96
C ALA A 41 9.73 8.81 -0.77
N ALA A 42 9.05 9.48 0.16
CA ALA A 42 8.37 8.86 1.28
C ALA A 42 7.15 8.03 0.83
N SER A 43 6.36 8.54 -0.12
CA SER A 43 5.26 7.80 -0.78
C SER A 43 5.78 6.54 -1.47
N CYS A 44 6.86 6.66 -2.27
CA CYS A 44 7.50 5.50 -2.90
C CYS A 44 7.94 4.45 -1.87
N LEU A 45 8.48 4.87 -0.72
CA LEU A 45 8.92 3.94 0.31
C LEU A 45 7.74 3.21 0.97
N ILE A 46 6.65 3.90 1.31
CA ILE A 46 5.47 3.22 1.86
C ILE A 46 4.83 2.26 0.84
N SER A 47 4.89 2.60 -0.46
CA SER A 47 4.43 1.72 -1.54
C SER A 47 5.25 0.43 -1.61
N ILE A 48 6.59 0.50 -1.49
CA ILE A 48 7.45 -0.69 -1.42
C ILE A 48 7.14 -1.55 -0.18
N PHE A 49 6.94 -0.90 0.97
CA PHE A 49 6.58 -1.55 2.24
C PHE A 49 5.15 -2.10 2.26
N HIS A 50 4.29 -1.67 1.34
CA HIS A 50 2.98 -2.28 1.10
C HIS A 50 3.09 -3.41 0.08
N GLY A 51 3.56 -3.13 -1.13
CA GLY A 51 3.51 -4.06 -2.26
C GLY A 51 4.23 -5.38 -1.98
N THR A 52 5.41 -5.32 -1.34
CA THR A 52 6.17 -6.54 -1.04
C THR A 52 5.42 -7.45 -0.05
N PRO A 53 5.04 -7.00 1.16
CA PRO A 53 4.20 -7.82 2.05
C PRO A 53 2.84 -8.19 1.44
N ALA A 54 2.19 -7.28 0.71
CA ALA A 54 0.88 -7.53 0.11
C ALA A 54 0.91 -8.74 -0.84
N VAL A 55 1.93 -8.85 -1.71
CA VAL A 55 2.11 -10.01 -2.59
C VAL A 55 2.21 -11.29 -1.77
N PHE A 56 3.08 -11.34 -0.75
CA PHE A 56 3.28 -12.56 0.04
C PHE A 56 2.04 -12.94 0.86
N LEU A 57 1.43 -11.97 1.53
CA LEU A 57 0.26 -12.20 2.39
C LEU A 57 -0.98 -12.57 1.58
N ALA A 58 -1.22 -11.88 0.45
CA ALA A 58 -2.30 -12.22 -0.47
C ALA A 58 -2.09 -13.64 -1.05
N THR A 59 -0.88 -13.93 -1.54
CA THR A 59 -0.53 -15.24 -2.06
C THR A 59 -0.79 -16.33 -1.02
N HIS A 60 -0.28 -16.16 0.19
CA HIS A 60 -0.52 -17.09 1.29
C HIS A 60 -2.01 -17.27 1.61
N ALA A 61 -2.78 -16.17 1.69
CA ALA A 61 -4.22 -16.21 1.95
C ALA A 61 -4.99 -17.00 0.87
N LEU A 62 -4.62 -16.84 -0.41
CA LEU A 62 -5.25 -17.55 -1.51
C LEU A 62 -4.86 -19.03 -1.59
N PHE A 63 -3.60 -19.37 -1.29
CA PHE A 63 -3.14 -20.77 -1.30
C PHE A 63 -3.69 -21.59 -0.12
N THR A 64 -3.96 -20.94 1.02
CA THR A 64 -4.49 -21.59 2.23
C THR A 64 -6.02 -21.68 2.23
N ASN A 65 -6.70 -20.94 1.36
CA ASN A 65 -8.15 -21.03 1.20
C ASN A 65 -8.54 -22.05 0.11
N PRO A 66 -9.23 -23.16 0.46
CA PRO A 66 -9.69 -24.14 -0.53
C PRO A 66 -10.82 -23.61 -1.42
N ASN A 67 -11.54 -22.56 -0.99
CA ASN A 67 -12.65 -21.98 -1.74
C ASN A 67 -12.15 -20.83 -2.62
N ARG A 68 -12.14 -21.06 -3.94
CA ARG A 68 -11.67 -20.10 -4.96
C ARG A 68 -12.82 -19.39 -5.69
N GLY A 69 -14.01 -19.35 -5.08
CA GLY A 69 -15.17 -18.70 -5.67
C GLY A 69 -15.05 -17.18 -5.68
N PHE A 70 -15.34 -16.52 -6.81
CA PHE A 70 -15.26 -15.06 -6.93
C PHE A 70 -16.27 -14.29 -6.04
N SER A 71 -17.26 -14.97 -5.47
CA SER A 71 -18.26 -14.43 -4.52
C SER A 71 -18.21 -15.11 -3.15
N SER A 72 -17.14 -15.86 -2.86
CA SER A 72 -16.96 -16.53 -1.58
C SER A 72 -16.90 -15.52 -0.43
N LEU A 73 -17.25 -15.97 0.77
CA LEU A 73 -16.99 -15.21 2.00
C LEU A 73 -15.49 -14.98 2.15
N ASN A 74 -15.14 -13.79 2.61
CA ASN A 74 -13.76 -13.46 2.93
C ASN A 74 -13.32 -14.26 4.17
N THR A 75 -12.20 -14.94 4.08
CA THR A 75 -11.52 -15.54 5.23
C THR A 75 -10.91 -14.44 6.11
N LYS A 76 -10.54 -14.80 7.35
CA LYS A 76 -9.87 -13.85 8.26
C LYS A 76 -8.55 -13.33 7.69
N THR A 77 -7.79 -14.20 7.02
CA THR A 77 -6.52 -13.84 6.37
C THR A 77 -6.75 -12.91 5.19
N GLU A 78 -7.72 -13.20 4.33
CA GLU A 78 -8.07 -12.30 3.21
C GLU A 78 -8.57 -10.94 3.72
N ALA A 79 -9.40 -10.92 4.77
CA ALA A 79 -9.88 -9.70 5.40
C ALA A 79 -8.74 -8.86 5.99
N SER A 80 -7.74 -9.49 6.61
CA SER A 80 -6.55 -8.81 7.13
C SER A 80 -5.68 -8.21 6.01
N VAL A 81 -5.53 -8.91 4.88
CA VAL A 81 -4.82 -8.37 3.70
C VAL A 81 -5.54 -7.16 3.09
N LEU A 82 -6.88 -7.20 3.08
CA LEU A 82 -7.68 -6.04 2.67
C LEU A 82 -7.49 -4.87 3.65
N ASP A 83 -7.51 -5.11 4.96
CA ASP A 83 -7.27 -4.07 5.96
C ASP A 83 -5.86 -3.46 5.83
N PHE A 84 -4.84 -4.30 5.60
CA PHE A 84 -3.48 -3.85 5.31
C PHE A 84 -3.42 -2.95 4.08
N SER A 85 -4.09 -3.36 2.99
CA SER A 85 -4.07 -2.59 1.74
C SER A 85 -4.91 -1.32 1.81
N ILE A 86 -6.07 -1.34 2.47
CA ILE A 86 -6.88 -0.13 2.72
C ILE A 86 -6.07 0.90 3.49
N SER A 87 -5.32 0.48 4.52
CA SER A 87 -4.48 1.39 5.30
C SER A 87 -3.38 2.04 4.47
N TYR A 88 -2.72 1.29 3.57
CA TYR A 88 -1.75 1.86 2.63
C TYR A 88 -2.41 2.87 1.70
N PHE A 89 -3.44 2.46 0.95
CA PHE A 89 -4.09 3.33 -0.03
C PHE A 89 -4.67 4.60 0.60
N LEU A 90 -5.14 4.53 1.84
CA LEU A 90 -5.61 5.70 2.57
C LEU A 90 -4.45 6.66 2.91
N MET A 91 -3.33 6.15 3.41
CA MET A 91 -2.15 6.95 3.70
C MET A 91 -1.60 7.61 2.43
N ASP A 92 -1.50 6.85 1.34
CA ASP A 92 -0.96 7.35 0.08
C ASP A 92 -1.92 8.36 -0.59
N LEU A 93 -3.24 8.14 -0.50
CA LEU A 93 -4.23 9.14 -0.92
C LEU A 93 -4.09 10.45 -0.14
N ILE A 94 -3.91 10.39 1.18
CA ILE A 94 -3.66 11.59 2.00
C ILE A 94 -2.38 12.30 1.53
N HIS A 95 -1.32 11.54 1.22
CA HIS A 95 -0.11 12.09 0.63
C HIS A 95 -0.41 12.87 -0.67
N TYR A 96 -1.08 12.25 -1.64
CA TYR A 96 -1.40 12.90 -2.91
C TYR A 96 -2.26 14.15 -2.75
N LEU A 97 -3.28 14.11 -1.88
CA LEU A 97 -4.14 15.26 -1.62
C LEU A 97 -3.39 16.46 -1.02
N ILE A 98 -2.34 16.21 -0.23
CA ILE A 98 -1.55 17.27 0.42
C ILE A 98 -0.42 17.77 -0.48
N PHE A 99 0.33 16.86 -1.11
CA PHE A 99 1.60 17.18 -1.77
C PHE A 99 1.53 17.20 -3.30
N SER A 100 0.53 16.56 -3.90
CA SER A 100 0.40 16.41 -5.35
C SER A 100 -1.07 16.49 -5.83
N PRO A 101 -1.84 17.54 -5.45
CA PRO A 101 -3.28 17.61 -5.73
C PRO A 101 -3.61 17.72 -7.23
N SER A 102 -2.64 18.09 -8.06
CA SER A 102 -2.78 18.11 -9.52
C SER A 102 -2.74 16.72 -10.15
N ASP A 103 -2.32 15.70 -9.42
CA ASP A 103 -2.21 14.33 -9.94
C ASP A 103 -3.55 13.58 -9.86
N ILE A 104 -4.53 14.08 -10.61
CA ILE A 104 -5.93 13.64 -10.57
C ILE A 104 -6.08 12.16 -10.95
N LEU A 105 -5.22 11.66 -11.83
CA LEU A 105 -5.28 10.26 -12.26
C LEU A 105 -4.88 9.31 -11.13
N PHE A 106 -3.79 9.61 -10.41
CA PHE A 106 -3.38 8.82 -9.26
C PHE A 106 -4.39 8.93 -8.11
N ILE A 107 -4.90 10.13 -7.82
CA ILE A 107 -5.95 10.34 -6.81
C ILE A 107 -7.20 9.53 -7.14
N GLY A 108 -7.68 9.61 -8.39
CA GLY A 108 -8.84 8.87 -8.86
C GLY A 108 -8.64 7.35 -8.79
N HIS A 109 -7.46 6.87 -9.17
CA HIS A 109 -7.09 5.46 -9.05
C HIS A 109 -7.13 4.97 -7.58
N HIS A 110 -6.57 5.75 -6.65
CA HIS A 110 -6.58 5.40 -5.23
C HIS A 110 -7.99 5.38 -4.65
N LEU A 111 -8.82 6.36 -5.01
CA LEU A 111 -10.23 6.40 -4.59
C LEU A 111 -11.03 5.20 -5.13
N ALA A 112 -10.85 4.84 -6.40
CA ALA A 112 -11.51 3.69 -7.00
C ALA A 112 -11.07 2.38 -6.32
N THR A 113 -9.77 2.22 -6.07
CA THR A 113 -9.23 1.03 -5.40
C THR A 113 -9.70 0.92 -3.95
N LEU A 114 -9.69 2.03 -3.20
CA LEU A 114 -10.26 2.10 -1.86
C LEU A 114 -11.74 1.74 -1.84
N PHE A 115 -12.52 2.27 -2.79
CA PHE A 115 -13.94 1.95 -2.90
C PHE A 115 -14.15 0.44 -3.07
N VAL A 116 -13.39 -0.21 -3.95
CA VAL A 116 -13.46 -1.66 -4.16
C VAL A 116 -13.06 -2.42 -2.89
N PHE A 117 -11.94 -2.06 -2.26
CA PHE A 117 -11.45 -2.77 -1.07
C PHE A 117 -12.39 -2.60 0.13
N VAL A 118 -12.82 -1.37 0.42
CA VAL A 118 -13.75 -1.08 1.53
C VAL A 118 -15.09 -1.77 1.30
N THR A 119 -15.61 -1.77 0.07
CA THR A 119 -16.86 -2.48 -0.24
C THR A 119 -16.69 -3.97 -0.01
N CYS A 120 -15.64 -4.58 -0.57
CA CYS A 120 -15.31 -5.99 -0.41
C CYS A 120 -15.15 -6.38 1.07
N ARG A 121 -14.49 -5.53 1.86
CA ARG A 121 -14.13 -5.81 3.27
C ARG A 121 -15.25 -5.56 4.27
N TYR A 122 -15.98 -4.45 4.13
CA TYR A 122 -16.87 -3.93 5.16
C TYR A 122 -18.34 -3.91 4.77
N LEU A 123 -18.68 -3.79 3.49
CA LEU A 123 -20.09 -3.77 3.04
C LEU A 123 -20.59 -5.17 2.70
N VAL A 124 -19.86 -5.92 1.86
CA VAL A 124 -20.33 -7.22 1.36
C VAL A 124 -19.63 -8.42 2.01
N ALA A 125 -18.45 -8.21 2.61
CA ALA A 125 -17.62 -9.25 3.24
C ALA A 125 -17.36 -10.48 2.34
N ARG A 126 -17.28 -10.26 1.02
CA ARG A 126 -17.18 -11.27 -0.03
C ARG A 126 -16.31 -10.78 -1.18
N GLY A 127 -15.77 -11.73 -1.94
CA GLY A 127 -15.08 -11.48 -3.20
C GLY A 127 -13.60 -11.10 -3.08
N ALA A 128 -12.99 -11.26 -1.90
CA ALA A 128 -11.57 -11.00 -1.72
C ALA A 128 -10.70 -11.82 -2.67
N TYR A 129 -11.09 -13.05 -3.02
CA TYR A 129 -10.32 -13.89 -3.95
C TYR A 129 -9.97 -13.16 -5.27
N ALA A 130 -10.97 -12.55 -5.93
CA ALA A 130 -10.75 -11.80 -7.17
C ALA A 130 -9.83 -10.58 -6.93
N VAL A 131 -10.14 -9.84 -5.87
CA VAL A 131 -9.45 -8.59 -5.52
C VAL A 131 -7.98 -8.84 -5.20
N LEU A 132 -7.67 -9.90 -4.45
CA LEU A 132 -6.31 -10.25 -4.07
C LEU A 132 -5.49 -10.79 -5.24
N MET A 133 -6.10 -11.49 -6.20
CA MET A 133 -5.40 -11.88 -7.44
C MET A 133 -4.99 -10.65 -8.24
N LEU A 134 -5.88 -9.66 -8.36
CA LEU A 134 -5.55 -8.38 -9.01
C LEU A 134 -4.49 -7.59 -8.23
N LEU A 135 -4.58 -7.58 -6.90
CA LEU A 135 -3.57 -6.96 -6.02
C LEU A 135 -2.19 -7.56 -6.27
N ILE A 136 -2.05 -8.89 -6.31
CA ILE A 136 -0.77 -9.55 -6.58
C ILE A 136 -0.19 -9.08 -7.93
N LEU A 137 -1.00 -9.06 -8.98
CA LEU A 137 -0.55 -8.63 -10.31
C LEU A 137 -0.13 -7.16 -10.31
N ALA A 138 -0.92 -6.29 -9.68
CA ALA A 138 -0.63 -4.87 -9.56
C ALA A 138 0.69 -4.63 -8.82
N GLU A 139 0.89 -5.26 -7.66
CA GLU A 139 2.03 -4.99 -6.79
C GLU A 139 3.36 -5.53 -7.33
N VAL A 140 3.33 -6.64 -8.08
CA VAL A 140 4.54 -7.11 -8.77
C VAL A 140 5.04 -6.06 -9.78
N THR A 141 4.12 -5.33 -10.43
CA THR A 141 4.49 -4.25 -11.34
C THR A 141 4.82 -2.94 -10.62
N SER A 142 4.16 -2.65 -9.49
CA SER A 142 4.37 -1.43 -8.71
C SER A 142 5.77 -1.34 -8.12
N ALA A 143 6.36 -2.47 -7.69
CA ALA A 143 7.71 -2.50 -7.13
C ALA A 143 8.76 -1.97 -8.12
N CYS A 144 8.67 -2.38 -9.39
CA CYS A 144 9.53 -1.90 -10.46
C CYS A 144 9.31 -0.41 -10.73
N GLN A 145 8.04 0.04 -10.75
CA GLN A 145 7.68 1.43 -10.98
C GLN A 145 8.21 2.34 -9.85
N ASN A 146 8.04 1.97 -8.59
CA ASN A 146 8.51 2.73 -7.44
C ASN A 146 10.04 2.81 -7.37
N ALA A 147 10.74 1.71 -7.67
CA ALA A 147 12.20 1.72 -7.75
C ALA A 147 12.69 2.68 -8.85
N TRP A 148 12.02 2.67 -10.00
CA TRP A 148 12.31 3.60 -11.10
C TRP A 148 12.03 5.07 -10.74
N THR A 149 10.89 5.36 -10.12
CA THR A 149 10.52 6.71 -9.66
C THR A 149 11.54 7.22 -8.64
N LEU A 150 11.90 6.41 -7.64
CA LEU A 150 12.90 6.80 -6.63
C LEU A 150 14.28 7.04 -7.25
N ALA A 151 14.69 6.21 -8.20
CA ALA A 151 15.93 6.39 -8.95
C ALA A 151 15.91 7.73 -9.70
N ASN A 152 14.83 8.04 -10.43
CA ASN A 152 14.69 9.29 -11.18
C ASN A 152 14.61 10.53 -10.28
N ALA A 153 13.88 10.47 -9.18
CA ALA A 153 13.79 11.52 -8.17
C ALA A 153 15.20 11.90 -7.67
N ARG A 154 16.09 10.90 -7.50
CA ARG A 154 17.47 11.14 -7.07
C ARG A 154 18.37 11.77 -8.14
N ARG A 155 18.04 11.64 -9.44
CA ARG A 155 18.81 12.24 -10.56
C ARG A 155 18.75 13.75 -10.54
N ILE A 156 17.60 14.30 -10.15
CA ILE A 156 17.38 15.74 -10.05
C ILE A 156 18.26 16.35 -8.95
N ASP A 157 18.53 15.59 -7.88
CA ASP A 157 19.34 16.03 -6.74
C ASP A 157 20.84 15.75 -6.89
N VAL A 158 21.27 14.77 -7.69
CA VAL A 158 22.67 14.35 -7.79
C VAL A 158 23.09 14.15 -9.24
N GLN A 159 24.00 15.00 -9.73
CA GLN A 159 24.53 14.93 -11.10
C GLN A 159 25.15 13.56 -11.46
N PHE A 160 25.68 12.83 -10.48
CA PHE A 160 26.19 11.48 -10.71
C PHE A 160 25.07 10.46 -10.99
N ALA A 161 23.94 10.55 -10.28
CA ALA A 161 22.79 9.67 -10.50
C ALA A 161 22.16 9.88 -11.90
N ALA A 162 22.32 11.05 -12.49
CA ALA A 162 21.93 11.28 -13.88
C ALA A 162 22.67 10.36 -14.89
N LYS A 163 23.88 9.87 -14.56
CA LYS A 163 24.75 9.12 -15.50
C LYS A 163 24.61 7.59 -15.47
N VAL A 164 23.80 7.01 -14.58
CA VAL A 164 23.83 5.56 -14.29
C VAL A 164 22.56 4.81 -14.74
N VAL A 165 21.64 5.46 -15.45
CA VAL A 165 20.42 4.83 -16.02
C VAL A 165 20.17 5.29 -17.45
#